data_AF-M1EH25-F1
#
_entry.id   AF-M1EH25-F1
#
_cell.length_a   1.000
_cell.length_b   1.000
_cell.length_c   1.000
_cell.angle_alpha   90.00
_cell.angle_beta   90.00
_cell.angle_gamma   90.00
#
_symmetry.space_group_name_H-M   'P 1'
#
loop_
_entity.id
_entity.type
_entity.pdbx_description
1 polymer ?
#
loop_
_entity_poly.entity_id
_entity_poly.type
_entity_poly.pdbx_seq_one_letter_code
_entity_poly.pdbx_strand_id
1 'polypeptide(L)'
;MYPNPLIYCTCWDPWNLGPRKLIKTPRPPTKTSIGKPKLAPLPPAAKKQSYVQPTTKPFVGPKVTDHLGKQEESTALPTEVINVSPGYRLIRNREQISVTLGDEMFEKKKQLKSEIMDKIKISRADIITDLEEQISELTVIIEQMNRDHQSAQKLLSDEMALRCAEMKENFENKNRELKEAHAAELSQLENSYKASLKAEKLAAQEKLDEMGKEYKYLKNMFHMYQDSIYDEMEDRWSKKKADWEREEKLEREKILLQQKHKMTKKFELESIEEKKKINDSYTAVFENFIREKEELLKQHENDTLQLAELRKTKQVMEEELNTQAVILETLNTTLYQTQMELQKEKATVGNLEKMFQIKLAEAEEKFKYTIQLLTEENIHL
;
A
#
# COMPACT_ATOMS: atom_id res chain seq x y z
N MET A 1 -34.44 -17.91 -32.44
CA MET A 1 -34.67 -17.64 -31.01
C MET A 1 -34.55 -18.97 -30.28
N TYR A 2 -33.41 -19.19 -29.63
CA TYR A 2 -33.12 -20.42 -28.88
C TYR A 2 -32.94 -20.04 -27.40
N PRO A 3 -33.57 -20.76 -26.46
CA PRO A 3 -33.47 -20.48 -25.02
C PRO A 3 -32.17 -21.03 -24.43
N ASN A 4 -31.56 -20.23 -23.55
CA ASN A 4 -30.30 -20.48 -22.85
C ASN A 4 -30.54 -21.37 -21.60
N PRO A 5 -29.69 -22.38 -21.30
CA PRO A 5 -29.91 -23.31 -20.21
C PRO A 5 -29.35 -22.77 -18.88
N LEU A 6 -30.22 -22.69 -17.87
CA LEU A 6 -29.82 -22.42 -16.48
C LEU A 6 -29.21 -23.69 -15.88
N ILE A 7 -27.93 -23.61 -15.53
CA ILE A 7 -27.18 -24.62 -14.79
C ILE A 7 -27.67 -24.59 -13.33
N TYR A 8 -28.40 -25.64 -12.92
CA TYR A 8 -28.72 -25.95 -11.53
C TYR A 8 -27.46 -26.52 -10.83
N CYS A 9 -26.96 -25.88 -9.76
CA CYS A 9 -26.00 -26.53 -8.84
C CYS A 9 -26.78 -27.38 -7.84
N THR A 10 -26.53 -28.68 -7.82
CA THR A 10 -27.10 -29.66 -6.88
C THR A 10 -26.45 -29.62 -5.49
N CYS A 11 -25.95 -28.47 -5.06
CA CYS A 11 -25.11 -28.35 -3.87
C CYS A 11 -25.74 -27.61 -2.69
N TRP A 12 -26.95 -27.08 -2.81
CA TRP A 12 -27.65 -26.36 -1.73
C TRP A 12 -29.00 -27.00 -1.42
N ASP A 13 -28.97 -28.01 -0.55
CA ASP A 13 -30.15 -28.45 0.21
C ASP A 13 -30.02 -27.91 1.67
N PRO A 14 -30.82 -26.93 2.10
CA PRO A 14 -30.64 -26.26 3.39
C PRO A 14 -31.00 -27.10 4.63
N TRP A 15 -31.41 -28.36 4.48
CA TRP A 15 -32.02 -29.11 5.59
C TRP A 15 -31.33 -30.45 5.95
N ASN A 16 -30.17 -30.78 5.37
CA ASN A 16 -29.53 -32.10 5.58
C ASN A 16 -28.05 -32.05 5.99
N LEU A 17 -27.68 -31.32 7.05
CA LEU A 17 -26.35 -31.45 7.66
C LEU A 17 -26.45 -31.58 9.19
N GLY A 18 -26.51 -32.83 9.65
CA GLY A 18 -26.22 -33.19 11.05
C GLY A 18 -24.75 -32.87 11.45
N PRO A 19 -24.40 -32.99 12.74
CA PRO A 19 -23.17 -32.40 13.28
C PRO A 19 -21.92 -33.08 12.72
N ARG A 20 -21.17 -32.36 11.88
CA ARG A 20 -19.88 -32.82 11.35
C ARG A 20 -18.78 -32.61 12.40
N LYS A 21 -18.07 -33.69 12.73
CA LYS A 21 -16.87 -33.71 13.59
C LYS A 21 -15.75 -32.92 12.92
N LEU A 22 -15.10 -32.03 13.69
CA LEU A 22 -13.94 -31.25 13.27
C LEU A 22 -12.74 -32.17 13.00
N ILE A 23 -12.19 -32.11 11.79
CA ILE A 23 -10.96 -32.81 11.41
C ILE A 23 -9.76 -31.97 11.88
N LYS A 24 -8.85 -32.59 12.65
CA LYS A 24 -7.60 -31.98 13.12
C LYS A 24 -6.58 -31.85 11.99
N THR A 25 -5.98 -30.68 11.85
CA THR A 25 -4.81 -30.42 10.99
C THR A 25 -3.54 -31.09 11.55
N PRO A 26 -2.66 -31.69 10.72
CA PRO A 26 -1.40 -32.25 11.20
C PRO A 26 -0.38 -31.15 11.54
N ARG A 27 0.28 -31.27 12.71
CA ARG A 27 1.42 -30.42 13.13
C ARG A 27 2.72 -30.89 12.47
N PRO A 28 3.64 -29.97 12.09
CA PRO A 28 5.03 -30.31 11.74
C PRO A 28 5.90 -30.56 13.00
N PRO A 29 7.04 -31.27 12.87
CA PRO A 29 7.80 -31.79 14.00
C PRO A 29 8.63 -30.72 14.72
N THR A 30 8.69 -30.86 16.05
CA THR A 30 9.35 -30.02 17.04
C THR A 30 10.88 -30.08 16.98
N LYS A 31 11.53 -28.91 17.03
CA LYS A 31 12.92 -28.73 17.52
C LYS A 31 12.89 -28.17 18.95
N THR A 32 13.84 -28.64 19.75
CA THR A 32 14.03 -28.52 21.20
C THR A 32 14.61 -27.16 21.64
N SER A 33 14.05 -26.57 22.70
CA SER A 33 14.76 -25.83 23.78
C SER A 33 13.74 -25.47 24.89
N ILE A 34 13.81 -26.11 26.06
CA ILE A 34 14.43 -25.64 27.33
C ILE A 34 13.99 -24.21 27.72
N GLY A 35 13.09 -24.13 28.72
CA GLY A 35 12.78 -22.88 29.43
C GLY A 35 11.36 -22.81 30.01
N LYS A 36 11.19 -23.24 31.26
CA LYS A 36 10.13 -22.79 32.19
C LYS A 36 10.86 -22.27 33.44
N PRO A 37 10.34 -21.29 34.21
CA PRO A 37 8.99 -21.30 34.79
C PRO A 37 8.35 -19.88 34.77
N LYS A 38 7.17 -19.54 35.31
CA LYS A 38 6.38 -19.95 36.48
C LYS A 38 5.08 -19.11 36.36
N LEU A 39 3.88 -19.66 36.54
CA LEU A 39 2.71 -18.90 37.00
C LEU A 39 1.69 -19.89 37.59
N ALA A 40 1.31 -19.63 38.83
CA ALA A 40 0.41 -20.46 39.65
C ALA A 40 -1.07 -20.24 39.25
N PRO A 41 -1.96 -21.18 39.57
CA PRO A 41 -3.35 -21.17 39.12
C PRO A 41 -4.22 -20.28 40.02
N LEU A 42 -5.05 -19.43 39.41
CA LEU A 42 -6.14 -18.73 40.11
C LEU A 42 -7.47 -19.50 39.93
N PRO A 43 -8.35 -19.51 40.94
CA PRO A 43 -9.52 -20.36 41.03
C PRO A 43 -10.71 -19.81 40.20
N PRO A 44 -11.75 -20.62 39.91
CA PRO A 44 -12.90 -20.15 39.16
C PRO A 44 -13.74 -19.16 39.98
N ALA A 45 -14.04 -18.02 39.37
CA ALA A 45 -14.85 -16.96 39.96
C ALA A 45 -16.29 -17.43 40.23
N ALA A 46 -16.72 -17.21 41.47
CA ALA A 46 -18.08 -17.40 41.93
C ALA A 46 -19.05 -16.41 41.25
N LYS A 47 -20.18 -16.93 40.77
CA LYS A 47 -21.36 -16.15 40.37
C LYS A 47 -21.97 -15.47 41.61
N LYS A 48 -21.91 -14.14 41.71
CA LYS A 48 -22.93 -13.23 42.32
C LYS A 48 -22.62 -11.82 41.81
N GLN A 49 -23.51 -11.14 41.08
CA GLN A 49 -24.50 -10.14 41.54
C GLN A 49 -24.98 -9.43 40.24
N SER A 50 -26.13 -8.81 40.08
CA SER A 50 -27.27 -8.52 40.94
C SER A 50 -28.36 -8.07 39.96
N TYR A 51 -29.52 -8.73 39.95
CA TYR A 51 -30.73 -8.18 39.35
C TYR A 51 -31.43 -7.37 40.44
N VAL A 52 -31.76 -6.12 40.13
CA VAL A 52 -32.57 -5.25 40.98
C VAL A 52 -34.01 -5.75 41.01
N GLN A 53 -34.63 -5.60 42.17
CA GLN A 53 -35.88 -6.18 42.67
C GLN A 53 -37.15 -5.91 41.84
N PRO A 54 -38.21 -6.69 42.11
CA PRO A 54 -39.50 -6.13 42.45
C PRO A 54 -39.87 -6.42 43.92
N THR A 55 -40.44 -5.40 44.55
CA THR A 55 -40.95 -5.40 45.92
C THR A 55 -42.33 -6.06 45.98
N THR A 56 -42.50 -7.12 46.75
CA THR A 56 -43.73 -7.34 47.55
C THR A 56 -43.51 -8.40 48.62
N LYS A 57 -43.89 -8.08 49.87
CA LYS A 57 -43.83 -8.96 51.05
C LYS A 57 -45.11 -9.80 51.21
N PRO A 58 -45.07 -10.90 51.99
CA PRO A 58 -46.11 -11.92 52.09
C PRO A 58 -46.93 -11.85 53.40
N PHE A 59 -48.14 -12.39 53.41
CA PHE A 59 -48.82 -12.83 54.64
C PHE A 59 -49.85 -13.96 54.42
N VAL A 60 -49.47 -15.14 54.93
CA VAL A 60 -50.20 -16.18 55.69
C VAL A 60 -51.64 -16.62 55.32
N GLY A 61 -51.78 -17.94 55.12
CA GLY A 61 -52.97 -18.74 55.42
C GLY A 61 -52.68 -20.24 55.23
N PRO A 62 -52.58 -21.08 56.28
CA PRO A 62 -52.05 -22.44 56.18
C PRO A 62 -53.14 -23.53 56.09
N LYS A 63 -52.80 -24.62 55.39
CA LYS A 63 -53.45 -25.95 55.43
C LYS A 63 -52.76 -26.81 56.49
N VAL A 64 -53.54 -27.50 57.33
CA VAL A 64 -53.11 -28.74 58.02
C VAL A 64 -54.31 -29.69 58.16
N THR A 65 -54.09 -30.95 57.79
CA THR A 65 -54.85 -32.14 58.19
C THR A 65 -54.07 -32.85 59.30
N ASP A 66 -54.73 -33.32 60.36
CA ASP A 66 -54.29 -34.49 61.13
C ASP A 66 -55.40 -35.05 62.04
N HIS A 67 -55.31 -36.35 62.29
CA HIS A 67 -56.23 -37.20 63.07
C HIS A 67 -55.87 -37.27 64.56
N LEU A 68 -56.85 -37.64 65.42
CA LEU A 68 -56.78 -38.57 66.59
C LEU A 68 -57.45 -38.05 67.88
N GLY A 69 -58.32 -38.88 68.49
CA GLY A 69 -58.41 -39.00 69.96
C GLY A 69 -59.76 -38.74 70.64
N LYS A 70 -60.30 -39.77 71.31
CA LYS A 70 -61.55 -39.87 72.09
C LYS A 70 -61.63 -38.99 73.35
N GLN A 71 -62.84 -38.52 73.70
CA GLN A 71 -63.51 -38.61 75.03
C GLN A 71 -64.88 -37.90 74.92
N GLU A 72 -66.01 -38.61 74.91
CA GLU A 72 -66.82 -39.05 76.06
C GLU A 72 -67.54 -37.89 76.78
N GLU A 73 -68.87 -37.90 76.59
CA GLU A 73 -69.95 -37.34 77.41
C GLU A 73 -69.76 -35.97 78.10
N SER A 74 -70.54 -34.97 77.65
CA SER A 74 -71.53 -34.42 78.57
C SER A 74 -72.79 -33.90 77.84
N THR A 75 -73.88 -34.34 78.43
CA THR A 75 -75.31 -34.11 78.32
C THR A 75 -75.77 -32.68 77.96
N ALA A 76 -76.89 -32.63 77.22
CA ALA A 76 -77.82 -31.52 76.99
C ALA A 76 -77.53 -30.58 75.80
N LEU A 77 -77.96 -30.98 74.60
CA LEU A 77 -78.20 -30.07 73.48
C LEU A 77 -79.60 -29.45 73.59
N PRO A 78 -79.77 -28.16 73.24
CA PRO A 78 -81.02 -27.44 73.41
C PRO A 78 -82.04 -27.90 72.36
N THR A 79 -83.04 -28.64 72.81
CA THR A 79 -84.26 -28.88 72.02
C THR A 79 -84.95 -27.54 71.79
N GLU A 80 -84.96 -27.05 70.56
CA GLU A 80 -85.65 -25.80 70.22
C GLU A 80 -87.14 -26.11 70.06
N VAL A 81 -87.90 -25.80 71.12
CA VAL A 81 -89.35 -26.00 71.18
C VAL A 81 -90.02 -24.69 70.76
N ILE A 82 -90.57 -24.66 69.55
CA ILE A 82 -91.21 -23.49 68.98
C ILE A 82 -92.73 -23.64 69.14
N ASN A 83 -93.35 -22.69 69.84
CA ASN A 83 -94.82 -22.58 69.89
C ASN A 83 -95.29 -21.93 68.59
N VAL A 84 -95.88 -22.74 67.71
CA VAL A 84 -96.36 -22.27 66.40
C VAL A 84 -97.75 -21.64 66.55
N SER A 85 -98.61 -22.21 67.41
CA SER A 85 -99.97 -21.76 67.72
C SER A 85 -100.45 -22.39 69.06
N PRO A 86 -101.47 -21.83 69.75
CA PRO A 86 -101.97 -22.39 71.01
C PRO A 86 -102.32 -23.88 70.88
N GLY A 87 -101.81 -24.73 71.79
CA GLY A 87 -102.03 -26.18 71.76
C GLY A 87 -101.15 -26.98 70.81
N TYR A 88 -100.23 -26.38 70.03
CA TYR A 88 -99.30 -27.10 69.15
C TYR A 88 -97.84 -26.70 69.42
N ARG A 89 -97.01 -27.71 69.75
CA ARG A 89 -95.56 -27.54 69.92
C ARG A 89 -94.81 -28.19 68.77
N LEU A 90 -94.00 -27.40 68.08
CA LEU A 90 -93.04 -27.90 67.12
C LEU A 90 -91.71 -28.15 67.83
N ILE A 91 -91.26 -29.40 67.77
CA ILE A 91 -89.94 -29.80 68.25
C ILE A 91 -89.08 -30.05 67.01
N ARG A 92 -88.05 -29.23 66.84
CA ARG A 92 -87.12 -29.32 65.71
C ARG A 92 -85.75 -29.81 66.18
N ASN A 93 -85.35 -30.99 65.72
CA ASN A 93 -83.98 -31.47 65.80
C ASN A 93 -83.37 -31.57 64.40
N ARG A 94 -82.04 -31.72 64.32
CA ARG A 94 -81.28 -31.70 63.05
C ARG A 94 -81.71 -32.78 62.06
N GLU A 95 -82.36 -33.84 62.53
CA GLU A 95 -82.74 -35.02 61.76
C GLU A 95 -84.26 -35.26 61.67
N GLN A 96 -85.06 -34.60 62.52
CA GLN A 96 -86.51 -34.80 62.54
C GLN A 96 -87.25 -33.55 62.99
N ILE A 97 -88.37 -33.28 62.32
CA ILE A 97 -89.34 -32.25 62.68
C ILE A 97 -90.59 -33.01 63.14
N SER A 98 -90.98 -32.84 64.40
CA SER A 98 -92.23 -33.40 64.92
C SER A 98 -93.10 -32.30 65.51
N VAL A 99 -94.39 -32.36 65.18
CA VAL A 99 -95.42 -31.48 65.75
C VAL A 99 -96.21 -32.32 66.72
N THR A 100 -96.15 -31.97 68.00
CA THR A 100 -96.94 -32.60 69.05
C THR A 100 -98.11 -31.69 69.43
N LEU A 101 -99.30 -32.29 69.50
CA LEU A 101 -100.49 -31.66 70.06
C LEU A 101 -100.34 -31.65 71.58
N GLY A 102 -100.41 -30.48 72.21
CA GLY A 102 -100.27 -30.33 73.65
C GLY A 102 -101.42 -30.96 74.42
N ASP A 103 -101.12 -31.59 75.57
CA ASP A 103 -102.09 -32.23 76.48
C ASP A 103 -103.21 -31.29 76.98
N GLU A 104 -103.00 -29.98 76.84
CA GLU A 104 -103.98 -28.91 77.08
C GLU A 104 -105.27 -29.09 76.24
N MET A 105 -105.18 -29.74 75.07
CA MET A 105 -106.31 -30.05 74.19
C MET A 105 -107.13 -31.29 74.65
N PHE A 106 -106.62 -32.05 75.63
CA PHE A 106 -107.25 -33.25 76.19
C PHE A 106 -107.62 -33.10 77.68
N GLU A 107 -107.30 -31.97 78.33
CA GLU A 107 -107.85 -31.63 79.64
C GLU A 107 -109.36 -31.33 79.53
N LYS A 108 -110.18 -32.34 79.82
CA LYS A 108 -111.57 -32.13 80.26
C LYS A 108 -111.56 -31.39 81.61
N LYS A 109 -111.35 -30.07 81.58
CA LYS A 109 -111.72 -29.21 82.70
C LYS A 109 -113.23 -29.23 82.85
N LYS A 110 -113.71 -30.09 83.76
CA LYS A 110 -115.01 -29.96 84.41
C LYS A 110 -115.01 -28.62 85.15
N GLN A 111 -115.54 -27.58 84.50
CA GLN A 111 -115.70 -26.29 85.13
C GLN A 111 -117.09 -26.21 85.78
N LEU A 112 -117.03 -25.99 87.09
CA LEU A 112 -118.11 -25.75 88.02
C LEU A 112 -119.12 -24.74 87.49
N LYS A 113 -120.40 -25.04 87.70
CA LYS A 113 -121.45 -24.05 87.83
C LYS A 113 -121.17 -23.15 89.04
N SER A 114 -121.19 -21.84 88.80
CA SER A 114 -121.64 -20.80 89.75
C SER A 114 -121.83 -19.55 88.89
N GLU A 115 -123.04 -19.23 88.46
CA GLU A 115 -123.98 -18.41 89.25
C GLU A 115 -123.42 -17.01 89.46
N ILE A 116 -123.70 -16.12 88.50
CA ILE A 116 -124.40 -14.83 88.65
C ILE A 116 -124.84 -14.47 87.22
N MET A 117 -126.07 -14.84 86.86
CA MET A 117 -126.83 -14.03 85.91
C MET A 117 -128.04 -13.54 86.68
N ASP A 118 -127.89 -12.29 87.11
CA ASP A 118 -128.96 -11.47 87.61
C ASP A 118 -130.14 -11.51 86.63
N LYS A 119 -131.32 -11.46 87.23
CA LYS A 119 -132.63 -11.56 86.59
C LYS A 119 -132.77 -10.56 85.43
N ILE A 120 -132.48 -11.01 84.21
CA ILE A 120 -132.99 -10.41 82.97
C ILE A 120 -133.48 -11.57 82.11
N LYS A 121 -134.79 -11.65 81.91
CA LYS A 121 -135.43 -12.60 81.00
C LYS A 121 -135.05 -12.23 79.56
N ILE A 122 -133.86 -12.63 79.12
CA ILE A 122 -133.47 -12.56 77.72
C ILE A 122 -134.12 -13.74 77.02
N SER A 123 -134.85 -13.49 75.93
CA SER A 123 -135.57 -14.53 75.23
C SER A 123 -134.60 -15.40 74.41
N ARG A 124 -134.94 -16.67 74.15
CA ARG A 124 -134.14 -17.56 73.27
C ARG A 124 -133.93 -16.95 71.87
N ALA A 125 -134.82 -16.06 71.43
CA ALA A 125 -134.72 -15.36 70.15
C ALA A 125 -133.57 -14.34 70.15
N ASP A 126 -133.39 -13.58 71.23
CA ASP A 126 -132.32 -12.56 71.31
C ASP A 126 -130.92 -13.18 71.23
N ILE A 127 -130.74 -14.38 71.79
CA ILE A 127 -129.49 -15.15 71.73
C ILE A 127 -129.23 -15.66 70.30
N ILE A 128 -130.28 -16.07 69.57
CA ILE A 128 -130.14 -16.55 68.20
C ILE A 128 -129.77 -15.39 67.27
N THR A 129 -130.42 -14.22 67.41
CA THR A 129 -130.11 -13.03 66.63
C THR A 129 -128.67 -12.55 66.85
N ASP A 130 -128.19 -12.54 68.10
CA ASP A 130 -126.80 -12.19 68.44
C ASP A 130 -125.80 -13.19 67.82
N LEU A 131 -126.10 -14.49 67.82
CA LEU A 131 -125.25 -15.49 67.15
C LEU A 131 -125.27 -15.35 65.62
N GLU A 132 -126.41 -15.02 65.01
CA GLU A 132 -126.52 -14.77 63.57
C GLU A 132 -125.75 -13.50 63.16
N GLU A 133 -125.79 -12.46 63.99
CA GLU A 133 -125.00 -11.23 63.83
C GLU A 133 -123.51 -11.53 63.96
N GLN A 134 -123.08 -12.26 65.00
CA GLN A 134 -121.69 -12.69 65.17
C GLN A 134 -121.19 -13.53 63.99
N ILE A 135 -121.99 -14.47 63.48
CA ILE A 135 -121.65 -15.25 62.28
C ILE A 135 -121.51 -14.33 61.06
N SER A 136 -122.38 -13.34 60.92
CA SER A 136 -122.33 -12.38 59.81
C SER A 136 -121.09 -11.49 59.89
N GLU A 137 -120.77 -10.95 61.08
CA GLU A 137 -119.56 -10.17 61.32
C GLU A 137 -118.29 -10.99 61.08
N LEU A 138 -118.23 -12.23 61.60
CA LEU A 138 -117.10 -13.14 61.37
C LEU A 138 -116.95 -13.48 59.88
N THR A 139 -118.05 -13.66 59.15
CA THR A 139 -118.01 -13.90 57.70
C THR A 139 -117.42 -12.70 56.95
N VAL A 140 -117.85 -11.49 57.27
CA VAL A 140 -117.31 -10.25 56.69
C VAL A 140 -115.81 -10.10 57.01
N ILE A 141 -115.40 -10.39 58.24
CA ILE A 141 -113.98 -10.37 58.66
C ILE A 141 -113.17 -11.39 57.87
N ILE A 142 -113.65 -12.64 57.72
CA ILE A 142 -112.95 -13.68 56.96
C ILE A 142 -112.83 -13.31 55.48
N GLU A 143 -113.89 -12.81 54.85
CA GLU A 143 -113.85 -12.35 53.46
C GLU A 143 -112.89 -11.18 53.26
N GLN A 144 -112.88 -10.23 54.21
CA GLN A 144 -111.94 -9.11 54.18
C GLN A 144 -110.50 -9.60 54.32
N MET A 145 -110.22 -10.49 55.28
CA MET A 145 -108.91 -11.11 55.45
C MET A 145 -108.46 -11.87 54.18
N ASN A 146 -109.37 -12.57 53.51
CA ASN A 146 -109.07 -13.26 52.26
C ASN A 146 -108.72 -12.29 51.14
N ARG A 147 -109.46 -11.19 50.99
CA ARG A 147 -109.16 -10.13 50.02
C ARG A 147 -107.81 -9.47 50.31
N ASP A 148 -107.53 -9.15 51.57
CA ASP A 148 -106.28 -8.53 51.99
C ASP A 148 -105.09 -9.49 51.79
N HIS A 149 -105.27 -10.78 52.09
CA HIS A 149 -104.25 -11.80 51.85
C HIS A 149 -103.92 -11.93 50.35
N GLN A 150 -104.94 -12.01 49.50
CA GLN A 150 -104.76 -12.06 48.04
C GLN A 150 -104.08 -10.80 47.51
N SER A 151 -104.48 -9.62 48.00
CA SER A 151 -103.86 -8.34 47.65
C SER A 151 -102.38 -8.30 48.06
N ALA A 152 -102.07 -8.68 49.30
CA ALA A 152 -100.69 -8.74 49.80
C ALA A 152 -99.84 -9.76 49.04
N GLN A 153 -100.40 -10.94 48.72
CA GLN A 153 -99.72 -11.95 47.91
C GLN A 153 -99.40 -11.43 46.51
N LYS A 154 -100.34 -10.73 45.87
CA LYS A 154 -100.14 -10.13 44.55
C LYS A 154 -99.09 -9.03 44.59
N LEU A 155 -99.17 -8.10 45.55
CA LEU A 155 -98.17 -7.06 45.74
C LEU A 155 -96.76 -7.62 45.95
N LEU A 156 -96.65 -8.67 46.78
CA LEU A 156 -95.38 -9.35 46.98
C LEU A 156 -94.86 -10.02 45.70
N SER A 157 -95.75 -10.66 44.92
CA SER A 157 -95.38 -11.25 43.63
C SER A 157 -94.89 -10.19 42.64
N ASP A 158 -95.57 -9.05 42.55
CA ASP A 158 -95.22 -7.95 41.66
C ASP A 158 -93.88 -7.31 42.07
N GLU A 159 -93.65 -7.10 43.38
CA GLU A 159 -92.35 -6.61 43.89
C GLU A 159 -91.21 -7.60 43.59
N MET A 160 -91.45 -8.91 43.76
CA MET A 160 -90.45 -9.93 43.44
C MET A 160 -90.13 -9.96 41.94
N ALA A 161 -91.15 -9.81 41.07
CA ALA A 161 -90.95 -9.73 39.63
C ALA A 161 -90.15 -8.48 39.24
N LEU A 162 -90.44 -7.33 39.85
CA LEU A 162 -89.71 -6.08 39.65
C LEU A 162 -88.23 -6.24 40.06
N ARG A 163 -87.95 -6.76 41.26
CA ARG A 163 -86.57 -7.00 41.71
C ARG A 163 -85.82 -7.99 40.80
N CYS A 164 -86.50 -9.02 40.29
CA CYS A 164 -85.91 -9.93 39.32
C CYS A 164 -85.53 -9.21 38.01
N ALA A 165 -86.41 -8.34 37.51
CA ALA A 165 -86.16 -7.55 36.30
C ALA A 165 -85.00 -6.56 36.48
N GLU A 166 -85.00 -5.79 37.58
CA GLU A 166 -83.93 -4.84 37.91
C GLU A 166 -82.57 -5.55 38.06
N MET A 167 -82.54 -6.68 38.76
CA MET A 167 -81.33 -7.46 38.94
C MET A 167 -80.80 -7.97 37.59
N LYS A 168 -81.68 -8.48 36.73
CA LYS A 168 -81.32 -8.95 35.39
C LYS A 168 -80.76 -7.81 34.53
N GLU A 169 -81.42 -6.66 34.51
CA GLU A 169 -80.96 -5.48 33.78
C GLU A 169 -79.59 -4.99 34.29
N ASN A 170 -79.39 -4.97 35.61
CA ASN A 170 -78.11 -4.58 36.21
C ASN A 170 -76.97 -5.54 35.79
N PHE A 171 -77.23 -6.85 35.80
CA PHE A 171 -76.26 -7.84 35.30
C PHE A 171 -75.97 -7.66 33.81
N GLU A 172 -76.99 -7.41 32.99
CA GLU A 172 -76.82 -7.17 31.55
C GLU A 172 -76.00 -5.89 31.29
N ASN A 173 -76.29 -4.81 32.01
CA ASN A 173 -75.56 -3.54 31.91
C ASN A 173 -74.10 -3.70 32.33
N LYS A 174 -73.82 -4.30 33.50
CA LYS A 174 -72.44 -4.59 33.93
C LYS A 174 -71.68 -5.48 32.97
N ASN A 175 -72.34 -6.49 32.41
CA ASN A 175 -71.72 -7.36 31.42
C ASN A 175 -71.42 -6.61 30.10
N ARG A 176 -72.27 -5.67 29.70
CA ARG A 176 -72.03 -4.80 28.54
C ARG A 176 -70.83 -3.87 28.79
N GLU A 177 -70.83 -3.15 29.91
CA GLU A 177 -69.75 -2.25 30.32
C GLU A 177 -68.40 -2.99 30.38
N LEU A 178 -68.37 -4.20 30.97
CA LEU A 178 -67.16 -5.01 31.05
C LEU A 178 -66.64 -5.41 29.67
N LYS A 179 -67.54 -5.78 28.74
CA LYS A 179 -67.16 -6.12 27.36
C LYS A 179 -66.64 -4.92 26.59
N GLU A 180 -67.26 -3.75 26.77
CA GLU A 180 -66.84 -2.50 26.13
C GLU A 180 -65.48 -2.03 26.67
N ALA A 181 -65.27 -2.08 27.99
CA ALA A 181 -63.97 -1.77 28.61
C ALA A 181 -62.87 -2.70 28.10
N HIS A 182 -63.12 -4.01 28.06
CA HIS A 182 -62.15 -4.98 27.55
C HIS A 182 -61.86 -4.77 26.05
N ALA A 183 -62.87 -4.43 25.24
CA ALA A 183 -62.67 -4.10 23.83
C ALA A 183 -61.83 -2.82 23.66
N ALA A 184 -62.04 -1.81 24.50
CA ALA A 184 -61.27 -0.58 24.50
C ALA A 184 -59.80 -0.84 24.91
N GLU A 185 -59.56 -1.62 25.97
CA GLU A 185 -58.21 -2.01 26.40
C GLU A 185 -57.46 -2.79 25.31
N LEU A 186 -58.12 -3.76 24.66
CA LEU A 186 -57.54 -4.50 23.56
C LEU A 186 -57.21 -3.60 22.37
N SER A 187 -58.09 -2.65 22.03
CA SER A 187 -57.83 -1.69 20.95
C SER A 187 -56.66 -0.77 21.29
N GLN A 188 -56.59 -0.27 22.53
CA GLN A 188 -55.48 0.56 23.00
C GLN A 188 -54.16 -0.21 22.96
N LEU A 189 -54.16 -1.46 23.44
CA LEU A 189 -53.00 -2.34 23.43
C LEU A 189 -52.54 -2.61 22.00
N GLU A 190 -53.45 -2.97 21.08
CA GLU A 190 -53.15 -3.17 19.67
C GLU A 190 -52.55 -1.91 19.04
N ASN A 191 -53.11 -0.73 19.31
CA ASN A 191 -52.61 0.55 18.81
C ASN A 191 -51.21 0.86 19.34
N SER A 192 -50.95 0.62 20.63
CA SER A 192 -49.62 0.79 21.23
C SER A 192 -48.58 -0.14 20.60
N TYR A 193 -48.91 -1.41 20.37
CA TYR A 193 -48.01 -2.35 19.70
C TYR A 193 -47.74 -1.95 18.25
N LYS A 194 -48.78 -1.51 17.52
CA LYS A 194 -48.62 -0.99 16.16
C LYS A 194 -47.72 0.24 16.12
N ALA A 195 -47.84 1.15 17.09
CA ALA A 195 -46.99 2.34 17.19
C ALA A 195 -45.53 1.95 17.48
N SER A 196 -45.30 1.10 18.48
CA SER A 196 -43.96 0.60 18.83
C SER A 196 -43.31 -0.16 17.67
N LEU A 197 -44.07 -1.00 16.95
CA LEU A 197 -43.56 -1.71 15.78
C LEU A 197 -43.15 -0.75 14.65
N LYS A 198 -43.92 0.32 14.43
CA LYS A 198 -43.56 1.35 13.43
C LYS A 198 -42.30 2.11 13.85
N ALA A 199 -42.19 2.49 15.12
CA ALA A 199 -41.01 3.15 15.65
C ALA A 199 -39.75 2.28 15.52
N GLU A 200 -39.83 1.00 15.90
CA GLU A 200 -38.72 0.06 15.79
C GLU A 200 -38.31 -0.18 14.33
N LYS A 201 -39.27 -0.29 13.40
CA LYS A 201 -38.98 -0.40 11.96
C LYS A 201 -38.26 0.83 11.42
N LEU A 202 -38.65 2.03 11.85
CA LEU A 202 -37.98 3.27 11.46
C LEU A 202 -36.57 3.33 12.03
N ALA A 203 -36.38 3.00 13.31
CA ALA A 203 -35.06 2.97 13.94
C ALA A 203 -34.13 1.95 13.28
N ALA A 204 -34.64 0.75 12.94
CA ALA A 204 -33.88 -0.26 12.21
C ALA A 204 -33.51 0.20 10.79
N GLN A 205 -34.41 0.89 10.09
CA GLN A 205 -34.13 1.44 8.77
C GLN A 205 -33.07 2.55 8.82
N GLU A 206 -33.17 3.47 9.78
CA GLU A 206 -32.18 4.53 9.99
C GLU A 206 -30.80 3.95 10.25
N LYS A 207 -30.71 2.91 11.09
CA LYS A 207 -29.45 2.21 11.36
C LYS A 207 -28.88 1.51 10.12
N LEU A 208 -29.73 0.93 9.26
CA LEU A 208 -29.29 0.37 7.99
C LEU A 208 -28.72 1.44 7.06
N ASP A 209 -29.37 2.60 6.99
CA ASP A 209 -28.91 3.73 6.16
C ASP A 209 -27.59 4.30 6.69
N GLU A 210 -27.41 4.39 8.01
CA GLU A 210 -26.15 4.79 8.65
C GLU A 210 -25.02 3.81 8.34
N MET A 211 -25.24 2.50 8.55
CA MET A 211 -24.26 1.47 8.17
C MET A 211 -23.94 1.50 6.66
N GLY A 212 -24.92 1.82 5.81
CA GLY A 212 -24.71 2.00 4.38
C GLY A 212 -23.77 3.17 4.06
N LYS A 213 -23.89 4.29 4.79
CA LYS A 213 -22.98 5.44 4.67
C LYS A 213 -21.57 5.09 5.16
N GLU A 214 -21.45 4.42 6.31
CA GLU A 214 -20.15 3.97 6.85
C GLU A 214 -19.45 2.99 5.91
N TYR A 215 -20.19 2.03 5.35
CA TYR A 215 -19.66 1.10 4.35
C TYR A 215 -19.14 1.84 3.11
N LYS A 216 -19.91 2.81 2.59
CA LYS A 216 -19.48 3.63 1.45
C LYS A 216 -18.23 4.44 1.77
N TYR A 217 -18.16 5.03 2.97
CA TYR A 217 -16.98 5.75 3.44
C TYR A 217 -15.75 4.83 3.50
N LEU A 218 -15.88 3.66 4.12
CA LEU A 218 -14.79 2.69 4.24
C LEU A 218 -14.34 2.18 2.87
N LYS A 219 -15.29 1.91 1.96
CA LYS A 219 -15.00 1.53 0.57
C LYS A 219 -14.19 2.62 -0.14
N ASN A 220 -14.56 3.88 0.02
CA ASN A 220 -13.82 5.00 -0.56
C ASN A 220 -12.42 5.13 0.05
N MET A 221 -12.29 4.98 1.37
CA MET A 221 -10.99 5.00 2.06
C MET A 221 -10.07 3.87 1.57
N PHE A 222 -10.63 2.69 1.32
CA PHE A 222 -9.89 1.56 0.77
C PHE A 222 -9.40 1.84 -0.65
N HIS A 223 -10.23 2.44 -1.51
CA HIS A 223 -9.79 2.87 -2.83
C HIS A 223 -8.70 3.92 -2.79
N MET A 224 -8.81 4.93 -1.92
CA MET A 224 -7.73 5.93 -1.74
C MET A 224 -6.41 5.29 -1.28
N TYR A 225 -6.48 4.31 -0.36
CA TYR A 225 -5.29 3.57 0.07
C TYR A 225 -4.70 2.73 -1.07
N GLN A 226 -5.56 2.06 -1.84
CA GLN A 226 -5.16 1.30 -3.02
C GLN A 226 -4.46 2.21 -4.04
N ASP A 227 -5.05 3.36 -4.38
CA ASP A 227 -4.49 4.34 -5.30
C ASP A 227 -3.15 4.89 -4.77
N SER A 228 -3.07 5.21 -3.48
CA SER A 228 -1.82 5.65 -2.84
C SER A 228 -0.70 4.59 -2.93
N ILE A 229 -1.02 3.30 -2.84
CA ILE A 229 -0.03 2.23 -3.05
C ILE A 229 0.41 2.21 -4.51
N TYR A 230 -0.53 2.33 -5.46
CA TYR A 230 -0.20 2.34 -6.88
C TYR A 230 0.73 3.51 -7.22
N ASP A 231 0.43 4.70 -6.73
CA ASP A 231 1.25 5.90 -6.93
C ASP A 231 2.64 5.72 -6.31
N GLU A 232 2.75 5.20 -5.07
CA GLU A 232 4.05 4.94 -4.44
C GLU A 232 4.89 3.93 -5.25
N MET A 233 4.25 2.89 -5.79
CA MET A 233 4.93 1.89 -6.61
C MET A 233 5.39 2.48 -7.95
N GLU A 234 4.58 3.32 -8.59
CA GLU A 234 4.93 4.01 -9.84
C GLU A 234 6.08 5.01 -9.62
N ASP A 235 6.07 5.76 -8.51
CA ASP A 235 7.15 6.68 -8.14
C ASP A 235 8.47 5.93 -7.89
N ARG A 236 8.41 4.82 -7.14
CA ARG A 236 9.59 3.96 -6.91
C ARG A 236 10.14 3.39 -8.22
N TRP A 237 9.25 2.97 -9.11
CA TRP A 237 9.62 2.45 -10.42
C TRP A 237 10.27 3.53 -11.29
N SER A 238 9.65 4.70 -11.36
CA SER A 238 10.16 5.87 -12.09
C SER A 238 11.52 6.32 -11.57
N LYS A 239 11.71 6.38 -10.25
CA LYS A 239 12.99 6.70 -9.63
C LYS A 239 14.07 5.68 -9.99
N LYS A 240 13.76 4.39 -9.88
CA LYS A 240 14.70 3.31 -10.23
C LYS A 240 15.10 3.36 -11.70
N LYS A 241 14.16 3.67 -12.59
CA LYS A 241 14.42 3.86 -14.02
C LYS A 241 15.36 5.04 -14.26
N ALA A 242 15.09 6.19 -13.64
CA ALA A 242 15.96 7.36 -13.74
C ALA A 242 17.37 7.11 -13.18
N ASP A 243 17.48 6.33 -12.11
CA ASP A 243 18.76 5.93 -11.54
C ASP A 243 19.56 5.03 -12.50
N TRP A 244 18.90 4.07 -13.16
CA TRP A 244 19.53 3.26 -14.20
C TRP A 244 19.99 4.07 -15.41
N GLU A 245 19.18 5.02 -15.90
CA GLU A 245 19.57 5.89 -17.01
C GLU A 245 20.78 6.77 -16.63
N ARG A 246 20.83 7.27 -15.39
CA ARG A 246 21.97 8.04 -14.89
C ARG A 246 23.23 7.19 -14.80
N GLU A 247 23.13 5.98 -14.25
CA GLU A 247 24.26 5.06 -14.13
C GLU A 247 24.79 4.65 -15.51
N GLU A 248 23.91 4.33 -16.45
CA GLU A 248 24.30 4.02 -17.83
C GLU A 248 25.04 5.21 -18.47
N LYS A 249 24.53 6.43 -18.28
CA LYS A 249 25.19 7.65 -18.79
C LYS A 249 26.57 7.84 -18.16
N LEU A 250 26.71 7.63 -16.86
CA LEU A 250 27.99 7.72 -16.15
C LEU A 250 29.00 6.65 -16.63
N GLU A 251 28.57 5.41 -16.84
CA GLU A 251 29.46 4.36 -17.32
C GLU A 251 29.89 4.62 -18.78
N ARG A 252 28.96 5.11 -19.64
CA ARG A 252 29.31 5.57 -20.99
C ARG A 252 30.34 6.70 -20.96
N GLU A 253 30.14 7.70 -20.11
CA GLU A 253 31.08 8.83 -19.96
C GLU A 253 32.45 8.37 -19.45
N LYS A 254 32.48 7.44 -18.48
CA LYS A 254 33.70 6.84 -17.96
C LYS A 254 34.49 6.09 -19.02
N ILE A 255 33.83 5.29 -19.86
CA ILE A 255 34.48 4.60 -21.00
C ILE A 255 35.05 5.61 -21.99
N LEU A 256 34.28 6.65 -22.36
CA LEU A 256 34.75 7.70 -23.26
C LEU A 256 35.95 8.45 -22.68
N LEU A 257 35.93 8.77 -21.39
CA LEU A 257 37.05 9.43 -20.71
C LEU A 257 38.31 8.55 -20.70
N GLN A 258 38.15 7.25 -20.45
CA GLN A 258 39.26 6.30 -20.52
C GLN A 258 39.84 6.19 -21.94
N GLN A 259 38.98 6.15 -22.96
CA GLN A 259 39.43 6.12 -24.36
C GLN A 259 40.16 7.42 -24.75
N LYS A 260 39.61 8.57 -24.37
CA LYS A 260 40.24 9.89 -24.55
C LYS A 260 41.62 9.92 -23.92
N HIS A 261 41.74 9.50 -22.66
CA HIS A 261 43.02 9.46 -21.94
C HIS A 261 44.06 8.57 -22.62
N LYS A 262 43.65 7.38 -23.08
CA LYS A 262 44.53 6.47 -23.84
C LYS A 262 45.02 7.13 -25.14
N MET A 263 44.13 7.79 -25.88
CA MET A 263 44.50 8.50 -27.11
C MET A 263 45.44 9.68 -26.85
N THR A 264 45.15 10.50 -25.84
CA THR A 264 46.00 11.64 -25.46
C THR A 264 47.40 11.16 -25.09
N LYS A 265 47.53 10.12 -24.26
CA LYS A 265 48.84 9.54 -23.91
C LYS A 265 49.61 9.02 -25.12
N LYS A 266 48.91 8.33 -26.04
CA LYS A 266 49.55 7.83 -27.27
C LYS A 266 50.07 8.97 -28.14
N PHE A 267 49.24 10.00 -28.33
CA PHE A 267 49.63 11.20 -29.07
C PHE A 267 50.80 11.95 -28.42
N GLU A 268 50.82 12.09 -27.10
CA GLU A 268 51.94 12.70 -26.37
C GLU A 268 53.24 11.92 -26.57
N LEU A 269 53.20 10.58 -26.48
CA LEU A 269 54.35 9.73 -26.74
C LEU A 269 54.86 9.85 -28.18
N GLU A 270 53.96 9.79 -29.16
CA GLU A 270 54.29 9.98 -30.58
C GLU A 270 54.89 11.38 -30.83
N SER A 271 54.35 12.42 -30.18
CA SER A 271 54.87 13.78 -30.27
C SER A 271 56.27 13.92 -29.67
N ILE A 272 56.54 13.27 -28.53
CA ILE A 272 57.87 13.24 -27.92
C ILE A 272 58.85 12.48 -28.84
N GLU A 273 58.44 11.34 -29.40
CA GLU A 273 59.26 10.54 -30.29
C GLU A 273 59.58 11.28 -31.59
N GLU A 274 58.61 11.96 -32.20
CA GLU A 274 58.83 12.80 -33.38
C GLU A 274 59.73 13.99 -33.08
N LYS A 275 59.53 14.69 -31.95
CA LYS A 275 60.45 15.76 -31.52
C LYS A 275 61.87 15.24 -31.34
N LYS A 276 62.03 14.03 -30.79
CA LYS A 276 63.34 13.39 -30.65
C LYS A 276 63.94 13.07 -32.02
N LYS A 277 63.19 12.46 -32.95
CA LYS A 277 63.64 12.18 -34.32
C LYS A 277 64.08 13.44 -35.06
N ILE A 278 63.29 14.51 -34.97
CA ILE A 278 63.63 15.82 -35.55
C ILE A 278 64.92 16.35 -34.92
N ASN A 279 65.04 16.33 -33.59
CA ASN A 279 66.24 16.80 -32.90
C ASN A 279 67.49 15.99 -33.24
N ASP A 280 67.38 14.66 -33.29
CA ASP A 280 68.47 13.76 -33.66
C ASP A 280 68.89 14.00 -35.13
N SER A 281 67.91 14.18 -36.03
CA SER A 281 68.18 14.52 -37.44
C SER A 281 68.84 15.89 -37.59
N TYR A 282 68.38 16.89 -36.82
CA TYR A 282 68.93 18.24 -36.80
C TYR A 282 70.38 18.21 -36.30
N THR A 283 70.64 17.48 -35.21
CA THR A 283 71.98 17.31 -34.64
C THR A 283 72.91 16.63 -35.65
N ALA A 284 72.46 15.55 -36.31
CA ALA A 284 73.25 14.85 -37.32
C ALA A 284 73.58 15.75 -38.53
N VAL A 285 72.61 16.53 -39.04
CA VAL A 285 72.85 17.49 -40.13
C VAL A 285 73.82 18.58 -39.70
N PHE A 286 73.69 19.07 -38.47
CA PHE A 286 74.58 20.10 -37.93
C PHE A 286 76.02 19.59 -37.75
N GLU A 287 76.20 18.38 -37.22
CA GLU A 287 77.51 17.71 -37.11
C GLU A 287 78.13 17.43 -38.49
N ASN A 288 77.32 16.99 -39.47
CA ASN A 288 77.76 16.85 -40.86
C ASN A 288 78.25 18.17 -41.43
N PHE A 289 77.50 19.24 -41.23
CA PHE A 289 77.89 20.59 -41.68
C PHE A 289 79.20 21.06 -41.04
N ILE A 290 79.39 20.80 -39.74
CA ILE A 290 80.66 21.11 -39.06
C ILE A 290 81.81 20.33 -39.70
N ARG A 291 81.63 19.02 -39.91
CA ARG A 291 82.66 18.18 -40.55
C ARG A 291 83.00 18.64 -41.97
N GLU A 292 81.99 18.89 -42.79
CA GLU A 292 82.19 19.38 -44.16
C GLU A 292 82.90 20.74 -44.18
N LYS A 293 82.54 21.65 -43.26
CA LYS A 293 83.23 22.93 -43.09
C LYS A 293 84.70 22.73 -42.69
N GLU A 294 85.00 21.83 -41.75
CA GLU A 294 86.37 21.53 -41.34
C GLU A 294 87.19 20.87 -42.45
N GLU A 295 86.59 19.97 -43.23
CA GLU A 295 87.23 19.36 -44.40
C GLU A 295 87.52 20.39 -45.49
N LEU A 296 86.56 21.28 -45.79
CA LEU A 296 86.76 22.39 -46.71
C LEU A 296 87.87 23.35 -46.24
N LEU A 297 87.95 23.63 -44.93
CA LEU A 297 89.04 24.43 -44.37
C LEU A 297 90.40 23.76 -44.54
N LYS A 298 90.51 22.47 -44.22
CA LYS A 298 91.75 21.69 -44.44
C LYS A 298 92.14 21.65 -45.91
N GLN A 299 91.16 21.45 -46.80
CA GLN A 299 91.40 21.46 -48.24
C GLN A 299 91.92 22.83 -48.69
N HIS A 300 91.29 23.92 -48.24
CA HIS A 300 91.71 25.27 -48.54
C HIS A 300 93.15 25.57 -48.03
N GLU A 301 93.50 25.12 -46.84
CA GLU A 301 94.87 25.23 -46.30
C GLU A 301 95.88 24.47 -47.17
N ASN A 302 95.57 23.23 -47.56
CA ASN A 302 96.40 22.42 -48.45
C ASN A 302 96.58 23.09 -49.83
N ASP A 303 95.49 23.56 -50.44
CA ASP A 303 95.52 24.26 -51.73
C ASP A 303 96.35 25.55 -51.64
N THR A 304 96.26 26.26 -50.51
CA THR A 304 97.07 27.46 -50.24
C THR A 304 98.57 27.12 -50.18
N LEU A 305 98.93 26.00 -49.53
CA LEU A 305 100.31 25.50 -49.48
C LEU A 305 100.81 25.09 -50.86
N GLN A 306 100.03 24.30 -51.61
CA GLN A 306 100.38 23.90 -52.97
C GLN A 306 100.55 25.12 -53.89
N LEU A 307 99.68 26.13 -53.77
CA LEU A 307 99.82 27.39 -54.51
C LEU A 307 101.10 28.15 -54.14
N ALA A 308 101.50 28.13 -52.86
CA ALA A 308 102.75 28.74 -52.43
C ALA A 308 103.97 28.00 -52.99
N GLU A 309 103.95 26.66 -53.00
CA GLU A 309 105.00 25.84 -53.61
C GLU A 309 105.10 26.07 -55.12
N LEU A 310 103.95 26.05 -55.83
CA LEU A 310 103.89 26.35 -57.27
C LEU A 310 104.38 27.76 -57.59
N ARG A 311 104.09 28.76 -56.75
CA ARG A 311 104.67 30.11 -56.92
C ARG A 311 106.19 30.09 -56.77
N LYS A 312 106.72 29.34 -55.80
CA LYS A 312 108.17 29.23 -55.58
C LYS A 312 108.86 28.52 -56.75
N THR A 313 108.32 27.41 -57.24
CA THR A 313 108.87 26.72 -58.41
C THR A 313 108.75 27.57 -59.67
N LYS A 314 107.63 28.28 -59.86
CA LYS A 314 107.50 29.27 -60.93
C LYS A 314 108.60 30.33 -60.85
N GLN A 315 108.86 30.89 -59.66
CA GLN A 315 109.92 31.88 -59.47
C GLN A 315 111.31 31.32 -59.82
N VAL A 316 111.63 30.10 -59.37
CA VAL A 316 112.90 29.43 -59.71
C VAL A 316 113.02 29.21 -61.22
N MET A 317 111.96 28.74 -61.90
CA MET A 317 111.97 28.58 -63.35
C MET A 317 112.11 29.91 -64.09
N GLU A 318 111.49 31.00 -63.61
CA GLU A 318 111.67 32.35 -64.17
C GLU A 318 113.11 32.84 -63.97
N GLU A 319 113.73 32.58 -62.82
CA GLU A 319 115.14 32.89 -62.54
C GLU A 319 116.06 32.07 -63.46
N GLU A 320 115.86 30.75 -63.58
CA GLU A 320 116.62 29.88 -64.49
C GLU A 320 116.46 30.30 -65.95
N LEU A 321 115.24 30.59 -66.41
CA LEU A 321 114.98 31.08 -67.77
C LEU A 321 115.71 32.41 -68.02
N ASN A 322 115.69 33.32 -67.04
CA ASN A 322 116.43 34.58 -67.15
C ASN A 322 117.95 34.35 -67.22
N THR A 323 118.50 33.42 -66.42
CA THR A 323 119.93 33.07 -66.53
C THR A 323 120.27 32.47 -67.89
N GLN A 324 119.41 31.61 -68.45
CA GLN A 324 119.60 31.05 -69.79
C GLN A 324 119.50 32.14 -70.87
N ALA A 325 118.58 33.10 -70.73
CA ALA A 325 118.47 34.24 -71.63
C ALA A 325 119.77 35.06 -71.63
N VAL A 326 120.35 35.34 -70.46
CA VAL A 326 121.64 36.02 -70.33
C VAL A 326 122.79 35.21 -70.95
N ILE A 327 122.82 33.88 -70.77
CA ILE A 327 123.82 32.99 -71.39
C ILE A 327 123.68 33.00 -72.93
N LEU A 328 122.45 32.92 -73.44
CA LEU A 328 122.18 32.99 -74.87
C LEU A 328 122.60 34.34 -75.45
N GLU A 329 122.30 35.44 -74.76
CA GLU A 329 122.72 36.78 -75.16
C GLU A 329 124.25 36.90 -75.21
N THR A 330 124.96 36.38 -74.19
CA THR A 330 126.43 36.35 -74.19
C THR A 330 127.02 35.48 -75.30
N LEU A 331 126.49 34.27 -75.52
CA LEU A 331 126.89 33.42 -76.65
C LEU A 331 126.66 34.12 -77.99
N ASN A 332 125.52 34.78 -78.17
CA ASN A 332 125.21 35.52 -79.39
C ASN A 332 126.19 36.69 -79.61
N THR A 333 126.54 37.45 -78.56
CA THR A 333 127.58 38.48 -78.65
C THR A 333 128.96 37.90 -79.00
N THR A 334 129.31 36.74 -78.45
CA THR A 334 130.59 36.06 -78.72
C THR A 334 130.65 35.51 -80.16
N LEU A 335 129.55 34.94 -80.64
CA LEU A 335 129.38 34.50 -82.03
C LEU A 335 129.52 35.69 -82.98
N TYR A 336 128.88 36.81 -82.68
CA TYR A 336 128.99 38.02 -83.48
C TYR A 336 130.44 38.54 -83.54
N GLN A 337 131.15 38.55 -82.40
CA GLN A 337 132.56 38.92 -82.33
C GLN A 337 133.47 37.99 -83.14
N THR A 338 133.32 36.68 -82.98
CA THR A 338 134.09 35.69 -83.76
C THR A 338 133.79 35.77 -85.26
N GLN A 339 132.54 36.04 -85.65
CA GLN A 339 132.19 36.27 -87.05
C GLN A 339 132.86 37.53 -87.63
N MET A 340 132.97 38.60 -86.83
CA MET A 340 133.70 39.81 -87.20
C MET A 340 135.21 39.58 -87.33
N GLU A 341 135.81 38.80 -86.43
CA GLU A 341 137.23 38.40 -86.50
C GLU A 341 137.50 37.52 -87.73
N LEU A 342 136.62 36.56 -88.02
CA LEU A 342 136.72 35.73 -89.22
C LEU A 342 136.61 36.56 -90.51
N GLN A 343 135.74 37.57 -90.54
CA GLN A 343 135.69 38.50 -91.69
C GLN A 343 137.00 39.30 -91.85
N LYS A 344 137.61 39.74 -90.75
CA LYS A 344 138.94 40.38 -90.78
C LYS A 344 140.00 39.43 -91.32
N GLU A 345 140.06 38.19 -90.84
CA GLU A 345 141.03 37.21 -91.34
C GLU A 345 140.78 36.79 -92.80
N LYS A 346 139.52 36.75 -93.22
CA LYS A 346 139.18 36.52 -94.63
C LYS A 346 139.70 37.65 -95.53
N ALA A 347 139.68 38.90 -95.04
CA ALA A 347 140.21 40.05 -95.76
C ALA A 347 141.74 40.05 -95.83
N THR A 348 142.45 39.66 -94.77
CA THR A 348 143.92 39.52 -94.75
C THR A 348 144.38 38.40 -95.67
N VAL A 349 143.75 37.21 -95.64
CA VAL A 349 144.05 36.11 -96.56
C VAL A 349 143.78 36.52 -98.01
N GLY A 350 142.65 37.17 -98.29
CA GLY A 350 142.35 37.69 -99.64
C GLY A 350 143.37 38.71 -100.14
N ASN A 351 143.98 39.50 -99.25
CA ASN A 351 145.05 40.43 -99.60
C ASN A 351 146.37 39.70 -99.89
N LEU A 352 146.71 38.66 -99.12
CA LEU A 352 147.89 37.83 -99.36
C LEU A 352 147.79 37.07 -100.69
N GLU A 353 146.60 36.55 -101.01
CA GLU A 353 146.34 35.82 -102.26
C GLU A 353 146.53 36.73 -103.49
N LYS A 354 146.05 37.97 -103.43
CA LYS A 354 146.31 38.99 -104.46
C LYS A 354 147.80 39.31 -104.59
N MET A 355 148.52 39.41 -103.48
CA MET A 355 149.96 39.68 -103.50
C MET A 355 150.75 38.52 -104.13
N PHE A 356 150.36 37.27 -103.86
CA PHE A 356 150.95 36.10 -104.50
C PHE A 356 150.71 36.06 -106.01
N GLN A 357 149.48 36.33 -106.46
CA GLN A 357 149.15 36.42 -107.88
C GLN A 357 150.02 37.45 -108.63
N ILE A 358 150.25 38.62 -108.02
CA ILE A 358 151.11 39.67 -108.59
C ILE A 358 152.57 39.21 -108.70
N LYS A 359 153.10 38.57 -107.64
CA LYS A 359 154.48 38.03 -107.63
C LYS A 359 154.69 36.93 -108.67
N LEU A 360 153.68 36.10 -108.91
CA LEU A 360 153.73 35.02 -109.89
C LEU A 360 153.78 35.58 -111.33
N ALA A 361 152.96 36.59 -111.63
CA ALA A 361 152.98 37.29 -112.91
C ALA A 361 154.32 38.00 -113.18
N GLU A 362 154.94 38.62 -112.17
CA GLU A 362 156.29 39.21 -112.28
C GLU A 362 157.37 38.17 -112.63
N ALA A 363 157.27 36.97 -112.06
CA ALA A 363 158.23 35.89 -112.31
C ALA A 363 158.05 35.30 -113.71
N GLU A 364 156.81 35.10 -114.16
CA GLU A 364 156.51 34.61 -115.51
C GLU A 364 157.08 35.53 -116.59
N GLU A 365 156.97 36.86 -116.46
CA GLU A 365 157.55 37.78 -117.46
C GLU A 365 159.09 37.80 -117.45
N LYS A 366 159.74 37.65 -116.29
CA LYS A 366 161.20 37.51 -116.23
C LYS A 366 161.70 36.29 -116.99
N PHE A 367 161.02 35.15 -116.85
CA PHE A 367 161.40 33.94 -117.57
C PHE A 367 161.19 34.09 -119.08
N LYS A 368 160.11 34.75 -119.50
CA LYS A 368 159.80 35.02 -120.91
C LYS A 368 160.85 35.89 -121.60
N TYR A 369 161.27 36.97 -120.93
CA TYR A 369 162.32 37.86 -121.41
C TYR A 369 163.69 37.16 -121.54
N THR A 370 164.02 36.28 -120.59
CA THR A 370 165.28 35.54 -120.58
C THR A 370 165.36 34.51 -121.71
N ILE A 371 164.24 33.83 -122.02
CA ILE A 371 164.17 32.85 -123.12
C ILE A 371 164.35 33.55 -124.48
N GLN A 372 163.77 34.74 -124.66
CA GLN A 372 163.94 35.53 -125.90
C GLN A 372 165.41 35.88 -126.15
N LEU A 373 166.13 36.34 -125.11
CA LEU A 373 167.52 36.76 -125.22
C LEU A 373 168.46 35.61 -125.65
N LEU A 374 168.27 34.42 -125.05
CA LEU A 374 169.06 33.23 -125.35
C LEU A 374 168.79 32.65 -126.75
N THR A 375 167.64 32.97 -127.34
CA THR A 375 167.28 32.52 -128.70
C THR A 375 167.97 33.37 -129.76
N GLU A 376 168.18 34.67 -129.51
CA GLU A 376 168.86 35.59 -130.43
C GLU A 376 170.39 35.39 -130.47
N GLU A 377 171.00 34.91 -129.38
CA GLU A 377 172.46 34.74 -129.29
C GLU A 377 173.02 33.55 -130.08
N ASN A 378 172.23 32.51 -130.33
CA ASN A 378 172.71 31.25 -130.94
C ASN A 378 172.71 31.24 -132.48
N ILE A 379 172.20 32.28 -133.16
CA ILE A 379 172.10 32.34 -134.63
C ILE A 379 173.34 33.01 -135.28
N HIS A 380 174.24 33.61 -134.50
CA HIS A 380 175.32 34.47 -135.01
C HIS A 380 176.77 34.09 -134.64
N LEU A 381 177.04 32.87 -134.17
CA LEU A 381 178.37 32.25 -134.07
C LEU A 381 178.29 30.80 -134.54
#